data_AF-A0A0M4D1R2-F1
#
_entry.id   AF-A0A0M4D1R2-F1
#
_cell.length_a   1.000
_cell.length_b   1.000
_cell.length_c   1.000
_cell.angle_alpha   90.00
_cell.angle_beta   90.00
_cell.angle_gamma   90.00
#
_symmetry.space_group_name_H-M   'P 1'
#
loop_
_entity.id
_entity.type
_entity.pdbx_description
1 polymer ?
#
loop_
_entity_poly.entity_id
_entity_poly.type
_entity_poly.pdbx_seq_one_letter_code
_entity_poly.pdbx_strand_id
1 'polypeptide(L)' 'MPRANRYFMPGYVWHITHRCHKQEFLLKFAQTRQRYIHWLYQDRKRFGVEILNYAITS' A
#
# COMPACT_ATOMS: atom_id res chain seq x y z
N MET A 1 4.34 -5.32 17.04
CA MET A 1 4.21 -6.59 16.31
C MET A 1 5.59 -7.02 15.88
N PRO A 2 6.06 -8.23 16.22
CA PRO A 2 7.41 -8.62 15.86
C PRO A 2 7.55 -8.53 14.34
N ARG A 3 8.63 -7.92 13.84
CA ARG A 3 9.01 -8.03 12.42
C ARG A 3 9.51 -9.46 12.23
N ALA A 4 8.58 -10.41 12.23
CA ALA A 4 8.86 -11.78 11.88
C ALA A 4 9.45 -11.81 10.46
N ASN A 5 10.35 -12.76 10.22
CA ASN A 5 10.91 -13.01 8.89
C ASN A 5 9.80 -12.90 7.85
N ARG A 6 10.07 -12.14 6.77
CA ARG A 6 9.09 -11.90 5.72
C ARG A 6 8.96 -13.18 4.91
N TYR A 7 8.05 -14.06 5.32
CA TYR A 7 7.73 -15.26 4.56
C TYR A 7 6.91 -14.86 3.34
N PHE A 8 7.18 -15.43 2.18
CA PHE A 8 6.37 -15.23 0.99
C PHE A 8 5.86 -16.60 0.56
N MET A 9 4.60 -16.89 0.88
CA MET A 9 3.96 -18.16 0.56
C MET A 9 2.85 -17.93 -0.47
N PRO A 10 2.85 -18.68 -1.59
CA PRO A 10 1.76 -18.63 -2.56
C PRO A 10 0.40 -18.94 -1.92
N GLY A 11 -0.66 -18.27 -2.36
CA GLY A 11 -2.03 -18.49 -1.87
C GLY A 11 -2.41 -17.77 -0.57
N TYR A 12 -1.46 -17.08 0.08
CA TYR A 12 -1.75 -16.31 1.30
C TYR A 12 -2.06 -14.84 1.00
N VAL A 13 -2.92 -14.26 1.85
CA VAL A 13 -3.28 -12.84 1.81
C VAL A 13 -2.42 -12.06 2.80
N TRP A 14 -1.98 -10.87 2.38
CA TRP A 14 -1.10 -10.01 3.16
C TRP A 14 -1.77 -8.67 3.45
N HIS A 15 -1.73 -8.24 4.72
CA HIS A 15 -2.08 -6.87 5.10
C HIS A 15 -0.81 -6.03 5.23
N ILE A 16 -0.64 -5.06 4.32
CA ILE A 16 0.56 -4.22 4.25
C ILE A 16 0.23 -2.82 4.76
N THR A 17 0.93 -2.40 5.81
CA THR A 17 0.85 -1.04 6.35
C THR A 17 2.17 -0.31 6.13
N HIS A 18 2.12 0.91 5.61
CA HIS A 18 3.27 1.80 5.50
C HIS A 18 2.89 3.19 6.00
N ARG A 19 3.89 3.97 6.43
CA ARG A 19 3.70 5.36 6.87
C ARG A 19 4.48 6.28 5.94
N CYS A 20 4.02 7.51 5.81
CA CYS A 20 4.78 8.54 5.12
C CYS A 20 6.13 8.78 5.81
N HIS A 21 7.12 9.17 5.00
CA HIS A 21 8.45 9.51 5.50
C HIS A 21 8.36 10.62 6.54
N LYS A 22 9.18 10.54 7.60
CA LYS A 22 9.20 11.50 8.72
C LYS A 22 7.85 11.75 9.41
N GLN A 23 6.87 10.85 9.26
CA GLN A 23 5.51 11.04 9.77
C GLN A 23 4.81 12.28 9.17
N GLU A 24 5.22 12.72 7.99
CA GLU A 24 4.61 13.87 7.32
C GLU A 24 3.28 13.50 6.66
N PHE A 25 2.32 14.44 6.66
CA PHE A 25 0.99 14.24 6.09
C PHE A 25 0.95 14.41 4.56
N LEU A 26 1.82 13.71 3.82
CA LEU A 26 1.98 13.86 2.37
C LEU A 26 0.71 13.51 1.57
N LEU A 27 -0.15 12.66 2.14
CA LEU A 27 -1.43 12.23 1.55
C LEU A 27 -2.63 13.01 2.13
N LYS A 28 -2.42 14.22 2.66
CA LYS A 28 -3.49 15.07 3.21
C LYS A 28 -4.53 15.49 2.17
N PHE A 29 -4.08 15.84 0.96
CA PHE A 29 -4.93 16.41 -0.06
C PHE A 29 -5.52 15.35 -1.01
N ALA A 30 -6.73 15.60 -1.51
CA ALA A 30 -7.40 14.70 -2.44
C ALA A 30 -6.56 14.42 -3.69
N GLN A 31 -5.86 15.42 -4.23
CA GLN A 31 -5.01 15.29 -5.41
C GLN A 31 -3.84 14.31 -5.18
N THR A 32 -3.17 14.37 -4.03
CA THR A 32 -2.09 13.43 -3.70
C THR A 32 -2.63 12.02 -3.46
N ARG A 33 -3.79 11.88 -2.83
CA ARG A 33 -4.46 10.57 -2.68
C ARG A 33 -4.83 9.96 -4.03
N GLN A 34 -5.38 10.74 -4.96
CA GLN A 34 -5.71 10.28 -6.32
C GLN A 34 -4.46 9.82 -7.07
N ARG A 35 -3.36 10.57 -6.98
CA ARG A 35 -2.08 10.17 -7.57
C ARG A 35 -1.54 8.87 -6.96
N TYR A 36 -1.69 8.69 -5.65
CA TYR A 36 -1.31 7.44 -4.99
C TYR A 36 -2.15 6.25 -5.50
N ILE A 37 -3.47 6.41 -5.59
CA ILE A 37 -4.38 5.37 -6.13
C ILE A 37 -4.06 5.05 -7.59
N HIS A 38 -3.72 6.06 -8.40
CA HIS A 38 -3.28 5.84 -9.78
C HIS A 38 -2.08 4.91 -9.84
N TRP A 39 -1.04 5.16 -9.02
CA TRP A 39 0.13 4.29 -8.98
C TRP A 39 -0.16 2.90 -8.43
N LEU A 40 -1.00 2.80 -7.39
CA LEU A 40 -1.48 1.52 -6.85
C LEU A 40 -2.13 0.67 -7.96
N TYR A 41 -2.91 1.30 -8.84
CA TYR A 41 -3.52 0.63 -9.99
C TYR A 41 -2.51 0.20 -11.07
N GLN A 42 -1.53 1.05 -11.38
CA GLN A 42 -0.47 0.68 -12.33
C GLN A 42 0.38 -0.48 -11.80
N ASP A 43 0.73 -0.47 -10.51
CA ASP A 43 1.51 -1.52 -9.87
C ASP A 43 0.75 -2.85 -9.84
N ARG A 44 -0.57 -2.81 -9.56
CA ARG A 44 -1.45 -3.99 -9.70
C ARG A 44 -1.28 -4.67 -11.05
N LYS A 45 -1.31 -3.90 -12.15
CA LYS A 45 -1.13 -4.41 -13.51
C LYS A 45 0.29 -4.90 -13.77
N ARG A 46 1.29 -4.15 -13.32
CA ARG A 46 2.71 -4.43 -13.56
C ARG A 46 3.17 -5.71 -12.87
N PHE A 47 2.72 -5.93 -11.64
CA PHE A 47 3.17 -7.06 -10.81
C PHE A 47 2.17 -8.21 -10.74
N GLY A 48 1.00 -8.09 -11.37
CA GLY A 48 -0.03 -9.14 -11.37
C GLY A 48 -0.59 -9.43 -9.97
N VAL A 49 -0.51 -8.48 -9.04
CA VAL A 49 -1.01 -8.64 -7.67
C VAL A 49 -2.50 -8.31 -7.60
N GLU A 50 -3.24 -9.00 -6.75
CA GLU A 50 -4.64 -8.68 -6.48
C GLU A 50 -4.75 -7.83 -5.20
N ILE A 51 -5.48 -6.71 -5.30
CA ILE A 51 -5.70 -5.81 -4.18
C ILE A 51 -7.14 -5.99 -3.72
N LEU A 52 -7.32 -6.64 -2.58
CA LEU A 52 -8.63 -6.92 -2.01
C LEU A 52 -9.23 -5.70 -1.30
N ASN A 53 -8.39 -4.86 -0.67
CA ASN A 53 -8.82 -3.64 0.00
C ASN A 53 -7.63 -2.66 0.16
N TYR A 54 -7.93 -1.38 0.33
CA TYR A 54 -6.92 -0.35 0.65
C TYR A 54 -7.54 0.77 1.50
N ALA A 55 -6.72 1.39 2.34
CA ALA A 55 -7.08 2.57 3.10
C ALA A 55 -5.92 3.58 3.08
N ILE A 56 -6.24 4.86 2.89
CA ILE A 56 -5.27 5.96 2.91
C ILE A 56 -5.70 6.95 3.99
N THR A 57 -4.89 7.06 5.04
CA THR A 57 -5.11 8.01 6.14
C THR A 57 -4.14 9.18 6.01
N SER A 58 -4.53 10.33 6.59
CA SER A 58 -3.61 11.43 6.87
C SER A 58 -3.10 11.21 8.28
#